data_AF-A0A0D2HME6-F1
#
_entry.id   AF-A0A0D2HME6-F1
#
_cell.length_a   1.000
_cell.length_b   1.000
_cell.length_c   1.000
_cell.angle_alpha   90.00
_cell.angle_beta   90.00
_cell.angle_gamma   90.00
#
_symmetry.space_group_name_H-M   'P 1'
#
loop_
_entity.id
_entity.type
_entity.pdbx_description
1 polymer ?
#
loop_
_entity_poly.entity_id
_entity_poly.type
_entity_poly.pdbx_seq_one_letter_code
_entity_poly.pdbx_strand_id
1 'polypeptide(L)'
;MFALLVLSVVVSLALVLLITSRYMENMTQAEVAVRWAALVVQQDYFAVWVKDILGPVPPSWAQRLSVVWYQAQPQTWWWLPLVFIATRSLVIRGVRRRSDRM
;
A
#
# COMPACT_ATOMS: atom_id res chain seq x y z
N MET A 1 -2.18 -3.48 -22.63
CA MET A 1 -1.27 -4.02 -21.57
C MET A 1 -0.93 -2.99 -20.50
N PHE A 2 -0.62 -1.73 -20.87
CA PHE A 2 -0.28 -0.69 -19.90
C PHE A 2 -1.36 -0.43 -18.83
N ALA A 3 -2.63 -0.31 -19.21
CA ALA A 3 -3.73 -0.12 -18.26
C ALA A 3 -3.85 -1.27 -17.23
N LEU A 4 -3.56 -2.51 -17.63
CA LEU A 4 -3.58 -3.67 -16.73
C LEU A 4 -2.40 -3.66 -15.75
N LEU A 5 -1.22 -3.21 -16.21
CA LEU A 5 -0.06 -3.03 -15.34
C LEU A 5 -0.34 -1.96 -14.29
N VAL A 6 -0.85 -0.80 -14.70
CA VAL A 6 -1.24 0.28 -13.78
C VAL A 6 -2.28 -0.23 -12.77
N LEU A 7 -3.32 -0.92 -13.23
CA LEU A 7 -4.34 -1.49 -12.35
C LEU A 7 -3.72 -2.49 -11.36
N SER A 8 -2.83 -3.38 -11.80
CA SER A 8 -2.16 -4.33 -10.90
C SER A 8 -1.30 -3.64 -9.85
N VAL A 9 -0.59 -2.58 -10.22
CA VAL A 9 0.22 -1.80 -9.28
C VAL A 9 -0.67 -1.13 -8.24
N VAL A 10 -1.77 -0.50 -8.67
CA VAL A 10 -2.73 0.16 -7.76
C VAL A 10 -3.37 -0.86 -6.82
N VAL A 11 -3.82 -2.00 -7.33
CA VAL A 11 -4.47 -3.04 -6.51
C VAL A 11 -3.48 -3.66 -5.53
N SER A 12 -2.25 -3.97 -5.95
CA SER A 12 -1.20 -4.50 -5.07
C SER A 12 -0.84 -3.49 -3.97
N LEU A 13 -0.65 -2.22 -4.33
CA LEU A 13 -0.35 -1.16 -3.36
C LEU A 13 -1.50 -1.00 -2.35
N ALA A 14 -2.74 -0.95 -2.85
CA ALA A 14 -3.93 -0.84 -2.00
C ALA A 14 -4.05 -2.04 -1.05
N LEU A 15 -3.80 -3.26 -1.51
CA LEU A 15 -3.81 -4.46 -0.67
C LEU A 15 -2.76 -4.40 0.44
N VAL A 16 -1.51 -4.02 0.11
CA VAL A 16 -0.44 -3.89 1.11
C VAL A 16 -0.83 -2.84 2.16
N LEU A 17 -1.27 -1.66 1.73
CA LEU A 17 -1.70 -0.60 2.63
C LEU A 17 -2.89 -1.04 3.50
N LEU A 18 -3.85 -1.76 2.93
CA LEU A 18 -5.03 -2.24 3.64
C LEU A 18 -4.65 -3.29 4.69
N ILE A 19 -3.81 -4.27 4.34
CA ILE A 19 -3.30 -5.29 5.27
C ILE A 19 -2.53 -4.61 6.41
N THR A 20 -1.58 -3.72 6.09
CA THR A 20 -0.81 -3.00 7.11
C THR A 20 -1.72 -2.15 7.99
N SER A 21 -2.73 -1.50 7.42
CA SER A 21 -3.69 -0.70 8.21
C SER A 21 -4.52 -1.55 9.18
N ARG A 22 -4.87 -2.79 8.81
CA ARG A 22 -5.56 -3.76 9.68
C ARG A 22 -4.67 -4.22 10.82
N TYR A 23 -3.38 -4.43 10.58
CA TYR A 23 -2.42 -4.70 11.65
C TYR A 23 -2.27 -3.52 12.63
N MET A 24 -2.59 -2.30 12.19
CA MET A 24 -2.58 -1.06 12.99
C MET A 24 -3.96 -0.68 13.55
N GLU A 25 -4.95 -1.56 13.48
CA GLU A 25 -6.33 -1.26 13.93
C GLU A 25 -6.40 -1.00 15.45
N ASN A 26 -5.46 -1.56 16.21
CA ASN A 26 -5.37 -1.40 17.67
C ASN A 26 -4.59 -0.16 18.14
N MET A 27 -4.00 0.64 17.25
CA MET A 27 -3.26 1.83 17.65
C MET A 27 -4.19 2.99 17.99
N THR A 28 -3.98 3.57 19.16
CA THR A 28 -4.70 4.79 19.56
C THR A 28 -4.25 6.00 18.73
N GLN A 29 -5.10 7.01 18.58
CA GLN A 29 -4.75 8.22 17.82
C GLN A 29 -3.50 8.92 18.39
N ALA A 30 -3.29 8.87 19.70
CA ALA A 30 -2.10 9.42 20.35
C ALA A 30 -0.82 8.69 19.91
N GLU A 31 -0.83 7.36 19.84
CA GLU A 31 0.30 6.57 19.36
C GLU A 31 0.64 6.86 17.90
N VAL A 32 -0.38 7.02 17.05
CA VAL A 32 -0.20 7.39 15.64
C VAL A 32 0.48 8.75 15.52
N ALA A 33 0.03 9.74 16.30
CA ALA A 33 0.63 11.08 16.29
C ALA A 33 2.09 11.06 16.75
N VAL A 34 2.41 10.31 17.81
CA VAL A 34 3.79 10.15 18.30
C VAL A 34 4.68 9.47 17.27
N ARG A 35 4.21 8.38 16.65
CA ARG A 35 4.96 7.68 15.59
C ARG A 35 5.16 8.56 14.36
N TRP A 36 4.14 9.31 13.96
CA TRP A 36 4.26 10.26 12.86
C TRP A 36 5.28 11.36 13.17
N ALA A 37 5.23 11.95 14.36
CA ALA A 37 6.21 12.95 14.78
C ALA A 37 7.64 12.38 14.77
N ALA A 38 7.81 11.13 15.21
CA ALA A 38 9.09 10.43 15.11
C ALA A 38 9.57 10.27 13.66
N LEU A 39 8.68 9.96 12.71
CA LEU A 39 9.00 9.85 11.28
C LEU A 39 9.40 11.21 10.67
N VAL A 40 8.72 12.29 11.06
CA VAL A 40 9.09 13.65 10.65
C VAL A 40 10.48 14.01 11.16
N VAL A 41 10.80 13.68 12.41
CA VAL A 41 12.13 13.90 12.99
C VAL A 41 13.19 13.05 12.28
N GLN A 42 12.86 11.83 11.88
CA GLN A 42 13.71 10.95 11.10
C GLN A 42 13.86 11.37 9.62
N GLN A 43 13.23 12.47 9.20
CA GLN A 43 13.25 12.97 7.82
C GLN A 43 12.72 11.94 6.81
N ASP A 44 11.74 11.13 7.21
CA ASP A 44 11.08 10.22 6.28
C ASP A 44 10.40 11.03 5.16
N TYR A 45 10.71 10.69 3.91
CA TYR A 45 10.26 11.44 2.73
C TYR A 45 8.75 11.63 2.72
N PHE A 46 7.98 10.59 3.04
CA PHE A 46 6.52 10.66 2.97
C PHE A 46 5.94 11.43 4.16
N ALA A 47 6.49 11.25 5.37
CA ALA A 47 6.07 12.02 6.53
C ALA A 47 6.34 13.52 6.39
N VAL A 48 7.51 13.90 5.84
CA VAL A 48 7.87 15.29 5.55
C VAL A 48 6.99 15.86 4.44
N TRP A 49 6.75 15.11 3.37
CA TRP A 49 5.85 15.52 2.29
C TRP A 49 4.41 15.79 2.79
N VAL A 50 3.90 14.94 3.68
CA VAL A 50 2.59 15.14 4.33
C VAL A 50 2.58 16.42 5.17
N LYS A 51 3.66 16.70 5.93
CA LYS A 51 3.81 17.94 6.70
C LYS A 51 3.86 19.17 5.81
N ASP A 52 4.56 19.11 4.68
CA ASP A 52 4.73 20.26 3.78
C ASP A 52 3.43 20.62 3.07
N ILE A 53 2.60 19.63 2.72
CA ILE A 53 1.32 19.86 2.03
C ILE A 53 0.19 20.22 2.98
N LEU A 54 0.06 19.49 4.10
CA LEU A 54 -1.09 19.63 5.01
C LEU A 54 -0.77 20.51 6.22
N GLY A 55 0.47 20.98 6.35
CA GLY A 55 0.92 21.82 7.44
C GLY A 55 1.47 21.06 8.64
N PRO A 56 1.88 21.78 9.71
CA PRO A 56 2.60 21.22 10.85
C PRO A 56 1.79 20.25 11.71
N VAL A 57 0.45 20.31 11.64
CA VAL A 57 -0.46 19.40 12.36
C VAL A 57 -1.45 18.82 11.35
N PRO A 58 -1.04 17.77 10.60
CA PRO A 58 -1.90 17.16 9.60
C PRO A 58 -3.06 16.39 10.28
N PRO A 59 -4.18 16.17 9.58
CA PRO A 59 -5.30 15.38 10.07
C PRO A 59 -4.89 13.96 10.48
N SER A 60 -5.62 13.35 11.41
CA SER A 60 -5.33 12.01 11.94
C SER A 60 -5.26 10.93 10.86
N TRP A 61 -6.10 11.02 9.82
CA TRP A 61 -6.06 10.08 8.69
C TRP A 61 -4.77 10.19 7.87
N ALA A 62 -4.21 11.39 7.72
CA ALA A 62 -2.99 11.64 6.96
C ALA A 62 -1.76 11.17 7.74
N GLN A 63 -1.74 11.43 9.05
CA GLN A 63 -0.74 10.86 9.96
C GLN A 63 -0.78 9.33 9.88
N ARG A 64 -1.96 8.71 10.00
CA ARG A 64 -2.10 7.25 9.93
C ARG A 64 -1.61 6.69 8.59
N LEU A 65 -1.96 7.33 7.48
CA LEU A 65 -1.47 6.93 6.15
C LEU A 65 0.05 6.96 6.06
N SER A 66 0.70 8.00 6.60
CA SER A 66 2.17 8.08 6.56
C SER A 66 2.86 7.03 7.43
N VAL A 67 2.32 6.74 8.61
CA VAL A 67 2.85 5.65 9.46
C VAL A 67 2.62 4.29 8.78
N VAL A 68 1.44 4.07 8.18
CA VAL A 68 1.13 2.86 7.41
C VAL A 68 2.06 2.73 6.20
N TRP A 69 2.31 3.81 5.47
CA TRP A 69 3.20 3.84 4.32
C TRP A 69 4.62 3.43 4.69
N TYR A 70 5.14 4.01 5.77
CA TYR A 70 6.45 3.67 6.30
C TYR A 70 6.56 2.19 6.70
N GLN A 71 5.57 1.66 7.42
CA GLN A 71 5.54 0.24 7.80
C GLN A 71 5.33 -0.71 6.62
N ALA A 72 4.52 -0.32 5.66
CA ALA A 72 4.21 -1.12 4.48
C ALA A 72 5.46 -1.34 3.62
N GLN A 73 6.42 -0.42 3.65
CA GLN A 73 7.62 -0.43 2.82
C GLN A 73 7.31 -0.85 1.37
N PRO A 74 6.47 -0.09 0.64
CA PRO A 74 5.94 -0.51 -0.65
C PRO A 74 7.03 -0.85 -1.68
N GLN A 75 8.23 -0.27 -1.53
CA GLN A 75 9.41 -0.58 -2.33
C GLN A 75 9.84 -2.04 -2.21
N THR A 76 9.72 -2.66 -1.02
CA THR A 76 10.05 -4.07 -0.78
C THR A 76 9.10 -5.01 -1.55
N TRP A 77 7.90 -4.53 -1.89
CA TRP A 77 6.84 -5.29 -2.55
C TRP A 77 6.75 -5.06 -4.05
N TRP A 78 7.84 -4.61 -4.69
CA TRP A 78 7.89 -4.33 -6.13
C TRP A 78 7.50 -5.54 -7.01
N TRP A 79 7.60 -6.76 -6.49
CA TRP A 79 7.27 -8.01 -7.19
C TRP A 79 5.77 -8.38 -7.14
N LEU A 80 4.98 -7.82 -6.22
CA LEU A 80 3.55 -8.14 -6.08
C LEU A 80 2.74 -7.92 -7.37
N PRO A 81 2.91 -6.80 -8.10
CA PRO A 81 2.23 -6.58 -9.38
C PRO A 81 2.57 -7.65 -10.42
N LEU A 82 3.81 -8.13 -10.46
CA LEU A 82 4.24 -9.19 -11.38
C LEU A 82 3.56 -10.53 -11.05
N VAL A 83 3.48 -10.87 -9.76
CA VAL A 83 2.79 -12.08 -9.29
C VAL A 83 1.30 -12.01 -9.65
N PHE A 84 0.64 -10.87 -9.45
CA PHE A 84 -0.77 -10.70 -9.83
C PHE A 84 -1.01 -11.00 -11.32
N ILE A 85 -0.14 -10.49 -12.20
CA ILE A 85 -0.22 -10.74 -13.66
C ILE A 85 0.03 -12.21 -13.99
N ALA A 86 1.00 -12.84 -13.32
CA ALA A 86 1.31 -14.26 -13.49
C ALA A 86 0.12 -15.15 -13.09
N THR A 87 -0.46 -14.93 -11.91
CA THR A 87 -1.60 -15.70 -11.40
C THR A 87 -2.82 -15.57 -12.31
N ARG A 88 -3.14 -14.34 -12.76
CA ARG A 88 -4.24 -14.12 -13.72
C ARG A 88 -4.01 -14.86 -15.02
N SER A 89 -2.78 -14.84 -15.55
CA SER A 89 -2.45 -15.54 -16.80
C SER A 89 -2.58 -17.06 -16.66
N LEU A 90 -2.23 -17.62 -15.51
CA LEU A 90 -2.44 -19.02 -15.17
C LEU A 90 -3.93 -19.36 -15.06
N VAL A 91 -4.72 -18.52 -14.39
CA VAL A 91 -6.19 -18.70 -14.28
C VAL A 91 -6.85 -18.68 -15.65
N ILE A 92 -6.53 -17.70 -16.50
CA ILE A 92 -7.09 -17.61 -17.87
C ILE A 92 -6.73 -18.85 -18.70
N ARG A 93 -5.48 -19.32 -18.60
CA ARG A 93 -5.04 -20.55 -19.29
C ARG A 93 -5.71 -21.80 -18.73
N GLY A 94 -5.92 -21.88 -17.43
CA GLY A 94 -6.64 -22.98 -16.77
C GLY A 94 -8.11 -23.02 -17.16
N VAL A 95 -8.78 -21.87 -17.23
CA VAL A 95 -10.19 -21.76 -17.66
C VAL A 95 -10.36 -22.12 -19.13
N ARG A 96 -9.47 -21.67 -20.02
CA ARG A 96 -9.49 -22.07 -21.46
C ARG A 96 -9.37 -23.58 -21.63
N ARG A 97 -8.44 -24.23 -20.92
CA ARG A 97 -8.27 -25.69 -20.98
C ARG A 97 -9.47 -26.48 -20.46
N ARG A 98 -10.31 -25.88 -19.61
CA ARG A 98 -11.54 -26.49 -19.10
C ARG A 98 -12.70 -26.30 -20.07
N SER A 99 -12.76 -25.15 -20.75
CA SER A 99 -13.79 -24.85 -21.75
C SER A 99 -13.62 -25.64 -23.05
N ASP A 100 -12.40 -26.03 -23.43
CA ASP A 100 -12.16 -26.90 -24.61
C ASP A 100 -12.45 -28.39 -24.34
N ARG A 101 -12.79 -28.77 -23.09
CA ARG A 101 -13.13 -30.15 -22.70
C ARG A 101 -14.63 -30.37 -22.44
N MET A 102 -15.45 -29.33 -22.56
CA MET A 102 -16.91 -29.40 -22.56
C MET A 102 -17.41 -29.29 -24.00
#